data_AF-A0A3B9W616-F1
#
_entry.id   AF-A0A3B9W616-F1
#
_cell.length_a   1.000
_cell.length_b   1.000
_cell.length_c   1.000
_cell.angle_alpha   90.00
_cell.angle_beta   90.00
_cell.angle_gamma   90.00
#
_symmetry.space_group_name_H-M   'P 1'
#
loop_
_entity.id
_entity.type
_entity.pdbx_description
1 polymer ?
#
loop_
_entity_poly.entity_id
_entity_poly.type
_entity_poly.pdbx_seq_one_letter_code
_entity_poly.pdbx_strand_id
1 'polypeptide(L)'
;MPAGPARAADLDPAPGKPLLGAVLDWGRDSAAGFAERLGATPALFGHDVSLPVGASEPTNIRQFLDQAAALGSHAMLTVKPTVPLDQIDAGVVRTFVAEIEKISADFRGQLLVRFAPDMNGSWVDWGQQPAAYRSAFRAVAAGFKETNDAGTVMVWQPYLGRDYPFDRHRNAPAPGSDGFALLDTNGDGAWDGADNAYAPYYPGDDVVEWVGLSAYHDDTAGQAAVNTVPAAGELTRMLTASGNEDFYATYAEQRDKPFLLQTAAFYSPSTGGAAEAEIKGAWWDQALGAATAGGFGKTAAVVWDERSSTRDTGVVSIDWTITGNAGVAEAAHARLDGSGLVTGPVTQIDAGQAYTQPNTLSGPAAWSMGAALLVLLLALWQVPRRVSALAPWGYTDPSARDSRVDLLRGLAIVFVVVDHLGMTSLFQLFTQEAIGFVSGAELFVLFSGLVVGMVYGPRVKDDFGKVVDLTSRRAGKLYLTALVVLIGVFLLSLLPSFQTGALTTFVDQGTGGAGHNGAGRTYSLYAGMESLFQFPVPPQVVPAILLLQFGPWQFNIMGLYVVLLLVSPLILAALNRGRTIWVLAVTLAVYAVGTITRVRILPSQFEDSFPLLVWQGL
;
A
#
# COMPACT_ATOMS: atom_id res chain seq x y z
N MET A 1 -36.24 15.55 33.72
CA MET A 1 -34.79 15.44 33.97
C MET A 1 -34.11 15.73 32.64
N PRO A 2 -33.33 16.81 32.49
CA PRO A 2 -32.54 16.99 31.27
C PRO A 2 -31.45 15.92 31.26
N ALA A 3 -31.25 15.29 30.10
CA ALA A 3 -30.18 14.32 29.89
C ALA A 3 -28.83 14.99 30.13
N GLY A 4 -28.01 14.42 31.02
CA GLY A 4 -26.64 14.88 31.22
C GLY A 4 -25.81 14.68 29.94
N PRO A 5 -24.72 15.45 29.76
CA PRO A 5 -23.83 15.26 28.62
C PRO A 5 -23.31 13.82 28.60
N ALA A 6 -23.38 13.17 27.44
CA ALA A 6 -22.85 11.83 27.24
C ALA A 6 -21.35 11.84 27.52
N ARG A 7 -20.95 11.27 28.66
CA ARG A 7 -19.55 11.04 29.00
C ARG A 7 -19.02 9.98 28.04
N ALA A 8 -18.01 10.33 27.23
CA ALA A 8 -17.23 9.36 26.47
C ALA A 8 -16.72 8.27 27.43
N ALA A 9 -16.72 7.00 27.00
CA ALA A 9 -16.18 5.92 27.82
C ALA A 9 -14.71 6.21 28.14
N ASP A 10 -14.33 6.23 29.42
CA ASP A 10 -12.95 6.47 29.85
C ASP A 10 -12.03 5.36 29.25
N LEU A 11 -11.03 5.72 28.43
CA LEU A 11 -10.05 4.78 27.83
C LEU A 11 -9.16 4.11 28.85
N ASP A 12 -9.09 4.63 30.07
CA ASP A 12 -8.15 4.14 31.06
C ASP A 12 -8.58 2.71 31.44
N PRO A 13 -7.93 1.68 30.87
CA PRO A 13 -8.39 0.33 31.08
C PRO A 13 -8.25 0.05 32.57
N ALA A 14 -9.24 -0.65 33.14
CA ALA A 14 -9.17 -1.01 34.55
C ALA A 14 -7.80 -1.66 34.84
N PRO A 15 -7.10 -1.28 35.93
CA PRO A 15 -5.74 -1.75 36.19
C PRO A 15 -5.59 -3.27 36.00
N GLY A 16 -4.62 -3.69 35.20
CA GLY A 16 -4.37 -5.10 34.89
C GLY A 16 -5.26 -5.71 33.81
N LYS A 17 -5.98 -4.91 33.02
CA LYS A 17 -6.84 -5.36 31.90
C LYS A 17 -6.48 -4.67 30.58
N PRO A 18 -5.28 -4.93 30.02
CA PRO A 18 -4.85 -4.31 28.76
C PRO A 18 -5.80 -4.62 27.60
N LEU A 19 -6.00 -3.64 26.73
CA LEU A 19 -6.81 -3.78 25.52
C LEU A 19 -6.05 -4.57 24.44
N LEU A 20 -6.73 -5.51 23.79
CA LEU A 20 -6.26 -6.07 22.52
C LEU A 20 -6.50 -5.06 21.40
N GLY A 21 -5.49 -4.74 20.62
CA GLY A 21 -5.62 -3.95 19.41
C GLY A 21 -5.04 -4.62 18.17
N ALA A 22 -5.42 -4.10 17.00
CA ALA A 22 -4.87 -4.51 15.72
C ALA A 22 -4.73 -3.32 14.75
N VAL A 23 -3.64 -3.28 13.98
CA VAL A 23 -3.49 -2.40 12.82
C VAL A 23 -3.58 -3.24 11.56
N LEU A 24 -4.61 -3.00 10.74
CA LEU A 24 -4.87 -3.83 9.55
C LEU A 24 -4.29 -3.20 8.28
N ASP A 25 -4.12 -4.03 7.25
CA ASP A 25 -4.05 -3.54 5.87
C ASP A 25 -5.48 -3.31 5.36
N TRP A 26 -6.04 -2.13 5.63
CA TRP A 26 -7.43 -1.76 5.31
C TRP A 26 -7.80 -1.83 3.83
N GLY A 27 -6.81 -1.88 2.93
CA GLY A 27 -7.05 -2.16 1.52
C GLY A 27 -7.39 -3.63 1.26
N ARG A 28 -6.93 -4.55 2.11
CA ARG A 28 -7.03 -6.00 1.95
C ARG A 28 -7.98 -6.68 2.93
N ASP A 29 -8.21 -6.07 4.08
CA ASP A 29 -8.93 -6.66 5.17
C ASP A 29 -9.93 -5.67 5.78
N SER A 30 -10.81 -6.20 6.63
CA SER A 30 -11.83 -5.43 7.34
C SER A 30 -11.81 -5.78 8.83
N ALA A 31 -12.33 -4.88 9.66
CA ALA A 31 -12.40 -5.10 11.09
C ALA A 31 -13.17 -6.41 11.42
N ALA A 32 -14.27 -6.65 10.70
CA ALA A 32 -15.09 -7.86 10.86
C ALA A 32 -14.36 -9.12 10.38
N GLY A 33 -13.67 -9.04 9.24
CA GLY A 33 -12.91 -10.17 8.69
C GLY A 33 -11.77 -10.60 9.62
N PHE A 34 -11.02 -9.64 10.18
CA PHE A 34 -10.01 -9.94 11.20
C PHE A 34 -10.63 -10.60 12.44
N ALA A 35 -11.72 -10.02 12.97
CA ALA A 35 -12.37 -10.53 14.17
C ALA A 35 -12.91 -11.95 13.97
N GLU A 36 -13.46 -12.27 12.79
CA GLU A 36 -13.91 -13.61 12.44
C GLU A 36 -12.75 -14.61 12.42
N ARG A 37 -11.63 -14.27 11.75
CA ARG A 37 -10.47 -15.17 11.66
C ARG A 37 -9.77 -15.38 13.00
N LEU A 38 -9.67 -14.35 13.83
CA LEU A 38 -9.09 -14.46 15.18
C LEU A 38 -10.06 -15.13 16.16
N GLY A 39 -11.37 -15.13 15.90
CA GLY A 39 -12.38 -15.55 16.86
C GLY A 39 -12.57 -14.58 18.04
N ALA A 40 -11.98 -13.38 17.96
CA ALA A 40 -12.07 -12.34 18.98
C ALA A 40 -12.07 -10.95 18.34
N THR A 41 -12.87 -10.04 18.89
CA THR A 41 -12.93 -8.65 18.44
C THR A 41 -11.84 -7.82 19.13
N PRO A 42 -10.94 -7.14 18.41
CA PRO A 42 -10.06 -6.14 19.00
C PRO A 42 -10.84 -5.02 19.69
N ALA A 43 -10.39 -4.64 20.89
CA ALA A 43 -10.89 -3.47 21.59
C ALA A 43 -10.38 -2.15 20.98
N LEU A 44 -9.32 -2.19 20.18
CA LEU A 44 -8.72 -1.03 19.52
C LEU A 44 -8.33 -1.37 18.07
N PHE A 45 -8.71 -0.54 17.10
CA PHE A 45 -8.20 -0.67 15.72
C PHE A 45 -7.36 0.56 15.33
N GLY A 46 -6.30 0.34 14.55
CA GLY A 46 -5.42 1.40 14.06
C GLY A 46 -5.52 1.66 12.56
N HIS A 47 -5.47 2.93 12.15
CA HIS A 47 -5.39 3.37 10.75
C HIS A 47 -4.38 4.52 10.60
N ASP A 48 -3.73 4.62 9.43
CA ASP A 48 -2.77 5.69 9.14
C ASP A 48 -3.48 6.93 8.56
N VAL A 49 -2.97 8.13 8.83
CA VAL A 49 -3.46 9.39 8.23
C VAL A 49 -2.29 10.32 7.96
N SER A 50 -2.32 11.03 6.83
CA SER A 50 -1.29 12.00 6.48
C SER A 50 -1.50 13.34 7.19
N LEU A 51 -0.42 14.06 7.44
CA LEU A 51 -0.45 15.46 7.88
C LEU A 51 0.37 16.32 6.90
N PRO A 52 -0.28 17.17 6.08
CA PRO A 52 -1.74 17.40 5.97
C PRO A 52 -2.55 16.21 5.42
N VAL A 53 -3.86 16.19 5.71
CA VAL A 53 -4.78 15.14 5.24
C VAL A 53 -4.92 15.19 3.71
N GLY A 54 -4.73 14.06 3.05
CA GLY A 54 -4.89 13.90 1.61
C GLY A 54 -6.35 13.93 1.15
N ALA A 55 -6.62 14.25 -0.12
CA ALA A 55 -7.99 14.46 -0.61
C ALA A 55 -8.91 13.23 -0.50
N SER A 56 -8.37 12.01 -0.58
CA SER A 56 -9.14 10.75 -0.47
C SER A 56 -9.19 10.19 0.95
N GLU A 57 -8.31 10.63 1.85
CA GLU A 57 -8.20 10.08 3.21
C GLU A 57 -9.44 10.30 4.09
N PRO A 58 -10.18 11.43 4.02
CA PRO A 58 -11.37 11.64 4.85
C PRO A 58 -12.43 10.54 4.69
N THR A 59 -12.63 10.06 3.47
CA THR A 59 -13.58 8.97 3.18
C THR A 59 -13.09 7.66 3.77
N ASN A 60 -11.80 7.34 3.60
CA ASN A 60 -11.19 6.11 4.10
C ASN A 60 -11.21 6.07 5.64
N ILE A 61 -10.86 7.19 6.28
CA ILE A 61 -10.86 7.31 7.75
C ILE A 61 -12.29 7.17 8.28
N ARG A 62 -13.29 7.78 7.61
CA ARG A 62 -14.69 7.58 8.03
C ARG A 62 -15.11 6.12 7.94
N GLN A 63 -14.81 5.43 6.84
CA GLN A 63 -15.10 4.01 6.68
C GLN A 63 -14.39 3.14 7.73
N PHE A 64 -13.16 3.50 8.10
CA PHE A 64 -12.44 2.88 9.19
C PHE A 64 -13.14 3.07 10.54
N LEU A 65 -13.52 4.31 10.88
CA LEU A 65 -14.22 4.63 12.12
C LEU A 65 -15.59 3.95 12.19
N ASP A 66 -16.33 3.87 11.08
CA ASP A 66 -17.60 3.15 10.99
C ASP A 66 -17.41 1.66 11.27
N GLN A 67 -16.36 1.04 10.71
CA GLN A 67 -16.04 -0.37 10.98
C GLN A 67 -15.63 -0.62 12.44
N ALA A 68 -14.83 0.27 13.03
CA ALA A 68 -14.47 0.18 14.44
C ALA A 68 -15.70 0.35 15.35
N ALA A 69 -16.57 1.31 15.06
CA ALA A 69 -17.80 1.56 15.81
C ALA A 69 -18.79 0.38 15.70
N ALA A 70 -18.91 -0.24 14.52
CA ALA A 70 -19.77 -1.40 14.31
C ALA A 70 -19.38 -2.61 15.16
N LEU A 71 -18.11 -2.71 15.57
CA LEU A 71 -17.60 -3.75 16.46
C LEU A 71 -17.46 -3.31 17.93
N GLY A 72 -17.84 -2.07 18.24
CA GLY A 72 -17.69 -1.51 19.58
C GLY A 72 -16.22 -1.33 19.99
N SER A 73 -15.34 -0.97 19.05
CA SER A 73 -13.90 -0.77 19.30
C SER A 73 -13.55 0.72 19.41
N HIS A 74 -12.45 1.02 20.09
CA HIS A 74 -11.76 2.31 20.02
C HIS A 74 -10.97 2.43 18.71
N ALA A 75 -10.51 3.65 18.39
CA ALA A 75 -9.73 3.93 17.19
C ALA A 75 -8.39 4.59 17.51
N MET A 76 -7.34 4.23 16.78
CA MET A 76 -6.04 4.88 16.82
C MET A 76 -5.68 5.39 15.42
N LEU A 77 -5.39 6.68 15.31
CA LEU A 77 -4.86 7.29 14.09
C LEU A 77 -3.36 7.49 14.22
N THR A 78 -2.60 6.85 13.32
CA THR A 78 -1.17 7.09 13.17
C THR A 78 -0.97 8.26 12.21
N VAL A 79 -0.58 9.41 12.75
CA VAL A 79 -0.39 10.63 11.97
C VAL A 79 1.01 10.65 11.38
N LYS A 80 1.10 10.67 10.05
CA LYS A 80 2.34 10.66 9.27
C LYS A 80 2.57 12.02 8.60
N PRO A 81 3.50 12.84 9.09
CA PRO A 81 3.88 14.08 8.42
C PRO A 81 4.36 13.82 7.00
N THR A 82 3.75 14.50 6.03
CA THR A 82 4.18 14.51 4.62
C THR A 82 4.91 15.80 4.26
N VAL A 83 4.98 16.73 5.21
CA VAL A 83 5.74 17.98 5.15
C VAL A 83 6.86 17.96 6.19
N PRO A 84 7.95 18.72 6.00
CA PRO A 84 8.99 18.90 7.01
C PRO A 84 8.43 19.33 8.38
N LEU A 85 9.01 18.82 9.46
CA LEU A 85 8.50 19.04 10.82
C LEU A 85 8.51 20.52 11.24
N ASP A 86 9.43 21.32 10.70
CA ASP A 86 9.53 22.76 10.93
C ASP A 86 8.46 23.57 10.18
N GLN A 87 7.75 22.96 9.22
CA GLN A 87 6.63 23.55 8.48
C GLN A 87 5.27 23.22 9.11
N ILE A 88 5.23 22.45 10.20
CA ILE A 88 4.00 22.16 10.94
C ILE A 88 3.68 23.36 11.85
N ASP A 89 3.15 24.42 11.25
CA ASP A 89 2.72 25.63 11.94
C ASP A 89 1.27 25.52 12.48
N ALA A 90 0.84 26.55 13.20
CA ALA A 90 -0.51 26.59 13.76
C ALA A 90 -1.61 26.54 12.70
N GLY A 91 -1.37 26.98 11.46
CA GLY A 91 -2.32 26.90 10.36
C GLY A 91 -2.50 25.46 9.86
N VAL A 92 -1.39 24.75 9.65
CA VAL A 92 -1.40 23.32 9.30
C VAL A 92 -2.10 22.51 10.38
N VAL A 93 -1.74 22.73 11.65
CA VAL A 93 -2.34 22.03 12.80
C VAL A 93 -3.84 22.29 12.88
N ARG A 94 -4.30 23.55 12.83
CA ARG A 94 -5.74 23.86 12.90
C ARG A 94 -6.53 23.21 11.78
N THR A 95 -5.98 23.21 10.56
CA THR A 95 -6.65 22.58 9.41
C THR A 95 -6.76 21.08 9.58
N PHE A 96 -5.67 20.45 10.04
CA PHE A 96 -5.63 19.02 10.31
C PHE A 96 -6.64 18.62 11.40
N VAL A 97 -6.59 19.29 12.56
CA VAL A 97 -7.48 19.00 13.71
C VAL A 97 -8.94 19.17 13.31
N ALA A 98 -9.29 20.25 12.61
CA ALA A 98 -10.66 20.50 12.17
C ALA A 98 -11.19 19.39 11.23
N GLU A 99 -10.37 18.86 10.32
CA GLU A 99 -10.78 17.75 9.47
C GLU A 99 -10.90 16.44 10.28
N ILE A 100 -9.98 16.13 11.20
CA ILE A 100 -10.11 14.93 12.06
C ILE A 100 -11.36 14.98 12.93
N GLU A 101 -11.67 16.13 13.54
CA GLU A 101 -12.88 16.31 14.35
C GLU A 101 -14.16 16.15 13.50
N LYS A 102 -14.18 16.73 12.31
CA LYS A 102 -15.29 16.59 11.37
C LYS A 102 -15.49 15.14 10.91
N ILE A 103 -14.42 14.39 10.70
CA ILE A 103 -14.51 12.98 10.29
C ILE A 103 -14.96 12.10 11.46
N SER A 104 -14.51 12.40 12.68
CA SER A 104 -14.77 11.61 13.90
C SER A 104 -15.98 12.06 14.71
N ALA A 105 -16.75 13.05 14.26
CA ALA A 105 -17.84 13.67 15.02
C ALA A 105 -18.90 12.68 15.55
N ASP A 106 -19.21 11.63 14.78
CA ASP A 106 -20.19 10.61 15.15
C ASP A 106 -19.55 9.38 15.82
N PHE A 107 -18.22 9.32 15.92
CA PHE A 107 -17.52 8.20 16.52
C PHE A 107 -17.64 8.24 18.04
N ARG A 108 -18.29 7.21 18.62
CA ARG A 108 -18.56 7.12 20.07
C ARG A 108 -17.42 6.52 20.87
N GLY A 109 -16.45 5.88 20.20
CA GLY A 109 -15.23 5.42 20.84
C GLY A 109 -14.24 6.56 21.05
N GLN A 110 -13.25 6.32 21.90
CA GLN A 110 -12.15 7.26 22.07
C GLN A 110 -11.12 7.13 20.95
N LEU A 111 -10.53 8.26 20.60
CA LEU A 111 -9.57 8.40 19.50
C LEU A 111 -8.15 8.57 20.07
N LEU A 112 -7.26 7.63 19.81
CA LEU A 112 -5.84 7.77 20.10
C LEU A 112 -5.16 8.41 18.89
N VAL A 113 -4.41 9.48 19.10
CA VAL A 113 -3.61 10.15 18.07
C VAL A 113 -2.14 9.86 18.33
N ARG A 114 -1.59 8.98 17.51
CA ARG A 114 -0.17 8.64 17.54
C ARG A 114 0.57 9.45 16.50
N PHE A 115 1.18 10.55 16.95
CA PHE A 115 1.86 11.48 16.06
C PHE A 115 3.29 11.06 15.75
N ALA A 116 3.58 10.90 14.45
CA ALA A 116 4.91 10.68 13.89
C ALA A 116 5.72 9.63 14.68
N PRO A 117 5.22 8.38 14.79
CA PRO A 117 5.93 7.34 15.54
C PRO A 117 7.27 7.00 14.90
N ASP A 118 8.08 6.21 15.61
CA ASP A 118 9.40 5.74 15.15
C ASP A 118 10.37 6.89 14.81
N MET A 119 10.18 8.05 15.45
CA MET A 119 10.93 9.29 15.20
C MET A 119 12.43 9.18 15.54
N ASN A 120 12.83 8.20 16.35
CA ASN A 120 14.21 7.88 16.64
C ASN A 120 14.87 7.01 15.55
N GLY A 121 14.07 6.39 14.68
CA GLY A 121 14.52 5.58 13.54
C GLY A 121 14.92 6.41 12.32
N SER A 122 15.52 5.74 11.33
CA SER A 122 16.11 6.37 10.14
C SER A 122 15.32 6.20 8.85
N TRP A 123 14.28 5.36 8.87
CA TRP A 123 13.48 4.95 7.71
C TRP A 123 12.22 5.82 7.48
N VAL A 124 11.99 6.81 8.34
CA VAL A 124 10.89 7.78 8.21
C VAL A 124 11.44 9.18 7.97
N ASP A 125 10.77 9.98 7.13
CA ASP A 125 11.26 11.31 6.74
C ASP A 125 11.37 12.31 7.92
N TRP A 126 10.55 12.12 8.95
CA TRP A 126 10.59 12.87 10.22
C TRP A 126 11.62 12.32 11.23
N GLY A 127 12.33 11.24 10.86
CA GLY A 127 13.26 10.52 11.71
C GLY A 127 14.50 11.35 12.06
N GLN A 128 15.03 11.09 13.25
CA GLN A 128 16.28 11.61 13.79
C GLN A 128 16.35 13.15 13.89
N GLN A 129 15.22 13.82 14.09
CA GLN A 129 15.10 15.28 14.20
C GLN A 129 14.51 15.72 15.55
N PRO A 130 15.24 15.60 16.68
CA PRO A 130 14.69 15.70 18.03
C PRO A 130 14.02 17.05 18.33
N ALA A 131 14.68 18.18 18.03
CA ALA A 131 14.13 19.50 18.29
C ALA A 131 12.84 19.78 17.49
N ALA A 132 12.89 19.51 16.18
CA ALA A 132 11.74 19.73 15.30
C ALA A 132 10.58 18.79 15.66
N TYR A 133 10.89 17.53 16.02
CA TYR A 133 9.90 16.56 16.48
C TYR A 133 9.18 17.02 17.73
N ARG A 134 9.92 17.43 18.77
CA ARG A 134 9.33 17.90 20.02
C ARG A 134 8.44 19.13 19.80
N SER A 135 8.88 20.06 18.95
CA SER A 135 8.09 21.24 18.59
C SER A 135 6.79 20.85 17.88
N ALA A 136 6.87 20.00 16.85
CA ALA A 136 5.71 19.57 16.07
C ALA A 136 4.72 18.74 16.91
N PHE A 137 5.19 17.83 17.76
CA PHE A 137 4.33 17.06 18.66
C PHE A 137 3.54 17.98 19.59
N ARG A 138 4.22 18.95 20.21
CA ARG A 138 3.58 19.92 21.11
C ARG A 138 2.55 20.78 20.37
N ALA A 139 2.84 21.19 19.13
CA ALA A 139 1.91 21.94 18.30
C ALA A 139 0.64 21.15 17.99
N VAL A 140 0.77 19.88 17.56
CA VAL A 140 -0.37 19.00 17.27
C VAL A 140 -1.18 18.70 18.54
N ALA A 141 -0.51 18.40 19.65
CA ALA A 141 -1.17 18.17 20.93
C ALA A 141 -1.97 19.39 21.39
N ALA A 142 -1.39 20.59 21.30
CA ALA A 142 -2.09 21.84 21.62
C ALA A 142 -3.32 22.04 20.72
N GLY A 143 -3.21 21.74 19.43
CA GLY A 143 -4.33 21.82 18.49
C GLY A 143 -5.54 20.99 18.92
N PHE A 144 -5.33 19.73 19.31
CA PHE A 144 -6.43 18.87 19.79
C PHE A 144 -6.97 19.30 21.17
N LYS A 145 -6.12 19.83 22.05
CA LYS A 145 -6.54 20.30 23.38
C LYS A 145 -7.36 21.60 23.34
N GLU A 146 -7.12 22.48 22.35
CA GLU A 146 -7.92 23.71 22.18
C GLU A 146 -9.39 23.43 21.82
N THR A 147 -9.67 22.35 21.09
CA THR A 147 -10.98 22.10 20.47
C THR A 147 -11.71 20.89 21.04
N ASN A 148 -11.01 19.87 21.55
CA ASN A 148 -11.59 18.60 21.98
C ASN A 148 -10.91 18.01 23.23
N ASP A 149 -10.95 18.76 24.33
CA ASP A 149 -10.26 18.48 25.60
C ASP A 149 -10.61 17.12 26.26
N ALA A 150 -11.66 16.42 25.79
CA ALA A 150 -12.13 15.15 26.37
C ALA A 150 -12.23 13.96 25.40
N GLY A 151 -11.91 14.12 24.10
CA GLY A 151 -12.16 13.08 23.09
C GLY A 151 -10.94 12.37 22.51
N THR A 152 -9.77 13.02 22.56
CA THR A 152 -8.53 12.54 21.90
C THR A 152 -7.42 12.30 22.92
N VAL A 153 -6.67 11.21 22.74
CA VAL A 153 -5.49 10.85 23.55
C VAL A 153 -4.22 10.94 22.73
N MET A 154 -3.28 11.79 23.13
CA MET A 154 -1.98 11.92 22.47
C MET A 154 -1.02 10.79 22.88
N VAL A 155 -0.54 10.03 21.90
CA VAL A 155 0.38 8.90 22.08
C VAL A 155 1.77 9.24 21.54
N TRP A 156 2.79 9.16 22.39
CA TRP A 156 4.21 9.26 21.99
C TRP A 156 4.80 7.86 21.88
N GLN A 157 5.27 7.47 20.69
CA GLN A 157 5.72 6.10 20.42
C GLN A 157 7.02 6.06 19.60
N PRO A 158 8.20 5.90 20.24
CA PRO A 158 9.43 5.56 19.54
C PRO A 158 9.47 4.11 19.07
N TYR A 159 10.49 3.81 18.24
CA TYR A 159 10.87 2.46 17.88
C TYR A 159 11.89 1.90 18.85
N LEU A 160 11.82 0.60 19.15
CA LEU A 160 12.71 -0.09 20.07
C LEU A 160 14.21 0.11 19.74
N GLY A 161 14.98 0.61 20.71
CA GLY A 161 16.41 0.92 20.57
C GLY A 161 17.36 -0.28 20.70
N ARG A 162 16.95 -1.51 20.35
CA ARG A 162 17.81 -2.70 20.47
C ARG A 162 19.11 -2.58 19.67
N ASP A 163 18.98 -2.06 18.45
CA ASP A 163 20.06 -1.92 17.47
C ASP A 163 20.49 -0.44 17.33
N TYR A 164 20.36 0.35 18.40
CA TYR A 164 20.68 1.78 18.42
C TYR A 164 22.21 2.01 18.54
N PRO A 165 22.77 3.04 17.86
CA PRO A 165 22.11 4.00 16.98
C PRO A 165 21.77 3.37 15.63
N PHE A 166 20.65 3.79 15.07
CA PHE A 166 20.28 3.42 13.71
C PHE A 166 21.12 4.20 12.68
N ASP A 167 21.10 3.72 11.43
CA ASP A 167 21.72 4.42 10.31
C ASP A 167 21.34 5.90 10.26
N ARG A 168 22.27 6.74 9.81
CA ARG A 168 22.04 8.18 9.80
C ARG A 168 21.09 8.58 8.67
N HIS A 169 19.95 9.15 9.03
CA HIS A 169 19.00 9.77 8.12
C HIS A 169 19.56 11.06 7.54
N ARG A 170 19.21 11.37 6.28
CA ARG A 170 19.66 12.60 5.57
C ARG A 170 19.30 13.90 6.29
N ASN A 171 18.21 13.90 7.06
CA ASN A 171 17.74 15.08 7.80
C ASN A 171 18.24 15.13 9.25
N ALA A 172 19.09 14.19 9.68
CA ALA A 172 19.64 14.19 11.03
C ALA A 172 20.58 15.41 11.26
N PRO A 173 20.50 16.10 12.42
CA PRO A 173 21.33 17.26 12.74
C PRO A 173 22.83 17.00 12.62
N ALA A 174 23.56 17.87 11.91
CA ALA A 174 24.99 17.72 11.67
C ALA A 174 25.81 17.82 12.99
N PRO A 175 26.93 17.08 13.12
CA PRO A 175 27.84 17.23 14.25
C PRO A 175 28.21 18.69 14.52
N GLY A 176 28.15 19.10 15.79
CA GLY A 176 28.40 20.49 16.21
C GLY A 176 27.21 21.45 16.08
N SER A 177 26.05 20.99 15.61
CA SER A 177 24.80 21.78 15.68
C SER A 177 24.09 21.60 17.03
N ASP A 178 23.26 22.56 17.43
CA ASP A 178 22.44 22.47 18.65
C ASP A 178 21.53 21.22 18.63
N GLY A 179 21.06 20.82 17.45
CA GLY A 179 20.25 19.60 17.28
C GLY A 179 21.05 18.32 17.49
N PHE A 180 22.36 18.32 17.23
CA PHE A 180 23.23 17.18 17.48
C PHE A 180 23.55 17.02 18.96
N ALA A 181 23.68 18.13 19.69
CA ALA A 181 23.84 18.12 21.15
C ALA A 181 22.61 17.52 21.88
N LEU A 182 21.46 17.38 21.22
CA LEU A 182 20.31 16.64 21.75
C LEU A 182 20.45 15.12 21.54
N LEU A 183 21.21 14.68 20.54
CA LEU A 183 21.44 13.26 20.23
C LEU A 183 22.61 12.69 21.02
N ASP A 184 23.64 13.51 21.25
CA ASP A 184 24.76 13.25 22.17
C ASP A 184 24.29 13.50 23.61
N THR A 185 23.59 12.52 24.15
CA THR A 185 22.95 12.56 25.47
C THR A 185 23.95 12.40 26.62
N ASN A 186 25.12 11.81 26.36
CA ASN A 186 26.18 11.65 27.34
C ASN A 186 27.20 12.82 27.34
N GLY A 187 27.19 13.66 26.29
CA GLY A 187 28.00 14.86 26.15
C GLY A 187 29.46 14.61 25.79
N ASP A 188 29.80 13.46 25.20
CA ASP A 188 31.17 13.07 24.85
C ASP A 188 31.61 13.53 23.44
N GLY A 189 30.71 14.16 22.69
CA GLY A 189 30.94 14.67 21.34
C GLY A 189 30.70 13.64 20.24
N ALA A 190 30.29 12.41 20.58
CA ALA A 190 29.85 11.38 19.65
C ALA A 190 28.34 11.14 19.77
N TRP A 191 27.76 10.50 18.75
CA TRP A 191 26.40 9.99 18.81
C TRP A 191 26.46 8.50 18.50
N ASP A 192 26.41 7.67 19.55
CA ASP A 192 26.63 6.23 19.48
C ASP A 192 25.72 5.40 20.40
N GLY A 193 26.06 4.12 20.62
CA GLY A 193 25.23 3.20 21.40
C GLY A 193 25.22 3.48 22.91
N ALA A 194 26.10 4.38 23.37
CA ALA A 194 26.10 4.89 24.73
C ALA A 194 25.12 6.05 24.92
N ASP A 195 24.43 6.50 23.87
CA ASP A 195 23.38 7.50 23.96
C ASP A 195 22.00 6.89 24.18
N ASN A 196 21.14 7.65 24.85
CA ASN A 196 19.76 7.25 25.12
C ASN A 196 18.92 7.35 23.84
N ALA A 197 18.31 6.24 23.45
CA ALA A 197 17.58 6.13 22.20
C ALA A 197 16.26 6.93 22.15
N TYR A 198 15.67 7.24 23.30
CA TYR A 198 14.31 7.80 23.39
C TYR A 198 14.31 9.22 23.99
N ALA A 199 15.15 9.49 24.98
CA ALA A 199 15.21 10.78 25.69
C ALA A 199 15.25 12.03 24.79
N PRO A 200 16.02 12.07 23.66
CA PRO A 200 16.07 13.23 22.78
C PRO A 200 14.71 13.65 22.19
N TYR A 201 13.77 12.71 22.08
CA TYR A 201 12.50 12.89 21.37
C TYR A 201 11.30 13.08 22.30
N TYR A 202 11.47 12.95 23.62
CA TYR A 202 10.35 13.06 24.56
C TYR A 202 9.82 14.52 24.63
N PRO A 203 8.55 14.78 24.29
CA PRO A 203 8.04 16.15 24.16
C PRO A 203 7.56 16.78 25.48
N GLY A 204 7.34 15.98 26.52
CA GLY A 204 7.00 16.43 27.88
C GLY A 204 5.74 15.78 28.45
N ASP A 205 5.67 15.64 29.78
CA ASP A 205 4.56 14.98 30.48
C ASP A 205 3.22 15.71 30.35
N ASP A 206 3.25 16.99 29.99
CA ASP A 206 2.08 17.86 29.84
C ASP A 206 1.34 17.65 28.51
N VAL A 207 2.01 17.10 27.50
CA VAL A 207 1.44 16.85 26.17
C VAL A 207 1.35 15.36 25.81
N VAL A 208 2.07 14.49 26.52
CA VAL A 208 2.00 13.04 26.34
C VAL A 208 0.98 12.47 27.31
N GLU A 209 -0.06 11.83 26.78
CA GLU A 209 -1.06 11.15 27.60
C GLU A 209 -0.75 9.66 27.72
N TRP A 210 -0.37 9.02 26.63
CA TRP A 210 0.06 7.62 26.59
C TRP A 210 1.47 7.52 26.02
N VAL A 211 2.26 6.60 26.57
CA VAL A 211 3.57 6.23 26.02
C VAL A 211 3.43 4.92 25.27
N GLY A 212 4.03 4.82 24.09
CA GLY A 212 4.01 3.62 23.28
C GLY A 212 5.42 3.15 22.94
N LEU A 213 5.56 1.89 22.56
CA LEU A 213 6.80 1.40 21.94
C LEU A 213 6.49 0.48 20.77
N SER A 214 7.13 0.73 19.62
CA SER A 214 7.15 -0.22 18.51
C SER A 214 8.26 -1.26 18.77
N ALA A 215 7.89 -2.50 19.10
CA ALA A 215 8.84 -3.57 19.34
C ALA A 215 8.40 -4.84 18.61
N TYR A 216 9.19 -5.28 17.63
CA TYR A 216 8.90 -6.44 16.79
C TYR A 216 9.92 -7.53 17.04
N HIS A 217 9.50 -8.79 16.95
CA HIS A 217 10.46 -9.88 16.81
C HIS A 217 10.92 -9.93 15.36
N ASP A 218 12.16 -9.49 15.15
CA ASP A 218 12.83 -9.51 13.86
C ASP A 218 14.34 -9.59 14.08
N ASP A 219 14.92 -10.78 13.94
CA ASP A 219 16.37 -10.99 14.12
C ASP A 219 17.19 -10.74 12.86
N THR A 220 16.59 -10.15 11.82
CA THR A 220 17.32 -9.89 10.59
C THR A 220 18.30 -8.73 10.75
N ALA A 221 18.00 -7.70 11.55
CA ALA A 221 18.89 -6.55 11.79
C ALA A 221 19.54 -5.96 10.51
N GLY A 222 18.79 -5.94 9.39
CA GLY A 222 19.28 -5.51 8.08
C GLY A 222 20.15 -6.52 7.31
N GLN A 223 20.35 -7.72 7.86
CA GLN A 223 20.98 -8.88 7.21
C GLN A 223 19.94 -9.71 6.44
N ALA A 224 20.40 -10.79 5.81
CA ALA A 224 19.54 -11.71 5.06
C ALA A 224 18.35 -12.18 5.91
N ALA A 225 17.17 -12.21 5.29
CA ALA A 225 15.95 -12.62 5.96
C ALA A 225 16.01 -14.10 6.41
N VAL A 226 15.79 -14.34 7.70
CA VAL A 226 15.81 -15.68 8.32
C VAL A 226 14.64 -15.80 9.30
N ASN A 227 13.99 -16.96 9.31
CA ASN A 227 12.92 -17.27 10.26
C ASN A 227 13.51 -17.83 11.56
N THR A 228 13.50 -17.04 12.63
CA THR A 228 14.01 -17.43 13.95
C THR A 228 12.89 -17.48 14.98
N VAL A 229 13.05 -18.34 16.00
CA VAL A 229 12.14 -18.37 17.15
C VAL A 229 12.63 -17.34 18.17
N PRO A 230 11.75 -16.50 18.75
CA PRO A 230 12.15 -15.55 19.76
C PRO A 230 12.74 -16.24 20.99
N ALA A 231 13.81 -15.68 21.53
CA ALA A 231 14.42 -16.17 22.76
C ALA A 231 13.47 -15.97 23.94
N ALA A 232 13.53 -16.85 24.95
CA ALA A 232 12.72 -16.71 26.15
C ALA A 232 13.00 -15.37 26.85
N GLY A 233 11.93 -14.62 27.17
CA GLY A 233 12.01 -13.30 27.81
C GLY A 233 12.64 -12.21 26.94
N GLU A 234 12.70 -12.40 25.62
CA GLU A 234 13.19 -11.41 24.67
C GLU A 234 12.42 -10.09 24.76
N LEU A 235 11.09 -10.12 24.72
CA LEU A 235 10.28 -8.90 24.80
C LEU A 235 10.51 -8.16 26.12
N THR A 236 10.58 -8.87 27.25
CA THR A 236 10.89 -8.25 28.55
C THR A 236 12.24 -7.54 28.51
N ARG A 237 13.29 -8.17 28.00
CA ARG A 237 14.61 -7.53 27.84
C ARG A 237 14.57 -6.33 26.89
N MET A 238 13.78 -6.42 25.83
CA MET A 238 13.57 -5.30 24.90
C MET A 238 12.98 -4.08 25.63
N LEU A 239 11.98 -4.30 26.49
CA LEU A 239 11.31 -3.22 27.22
C LEU A 239 12.15 -2.60 28.35
N THR A 240 13.05 -3.37 28.96
CA THR A 240 13.78 -2.94 30.17
C THR A 240 15.26 -2.65 29.97
N ALA A 241 15.85 -2.96 28.81
CA ALA A 241 17.30 -2.91 28.63
C ALA A 241 17.78 -2.53 27.21
N SER A 242 16.93 -1.96 26.36
CA SER A 242 17.30 -1.57 24.99
C SER A 242 17.37 -0.05 24.83
N GLY A 243 18.32 0.43 24.03
CA GLY A 243 18.51 1.86 23.77
C GLY A 243 19.24 2.61 24.87
N ASN A 244 20.09 1.90 25.62
CA ASN A 244 20.82 2.38 26.80
C ASN A 244 19.94 2.90 27.96
N GLU A 245 18.66 2.52 27.98
CA GLU A 245 17.73 2.91 29.03
C GLU A 245 16.65 1.84 29.28
N ASP A 246 16.04 1.86 30.46
CA ASP A 246 14.84 1.08 30.77
C ASP A 246 13.61 1.89 30.33
N PHE A 247 13.10 1.61 29.12
CA PHE A 247 11.98 2.36 28.55
C PHE A 247 10.75 2.29 29.46
N TYR A 248 10.40 1.08 29.90
CA TYR A 248 9.16 0.87 30.64
C TYR A 248 9.21 1.58 32.00
N ALA A 249 10.28 1.39 32.77
CA ALA A 249 10.42 2.03 34.06
C ALA A 249 10.47 3.56 33.92
N THR A 250 11.21 4.07 32.93
CA THR A 250 11.43 5.52 32.76
C THR A 250 10.20 6.25 32.24
N TYR A 251 9.47 5.68 31.28
CA TYR A 251 8.41 6.40 30.58
C TYR A 251 6.99 5.98 30.98
N ALA A 252 6.78 4.74 31.41
CA ALA A 252 5.46 4.29 31.85
C ALA A 252 5.32 4.39 33.37
N GLU A 253 6.24 3.78 34.14
CA GLU A 253 6.10 3.69 35.60
C GLU A 253 6.41 5.02 36.30
N GLN A 254 7.61 5.57 36.11
CA GLN A 254 8.06 6.79 36.81
C GLN A 254 7.22 8.02 36.44
N ARG A 255 6.71 8.08 35.20
CA ARG A 255 5.90 9.18 34.69
C ARG A 255 4.39 8.95 34.84
N ASP A 256 4.00 7.81 35.40
CA ASP A 256 2.62 7.43 35.64
C ASP A 256 1.76 7.46 34.35
N LYS A 257 2.32 6.98 33.23
CA LYS A 257 1.66 6.99 31.91
C LYS A 257 1.20 5.59 31.50
N PRO A 258 -0.03 5.43 30.97
CA PRO A 258 -0.45 4.20 30.30
C PRO A 258 0.51 3.82 29.17
N PHE A 259 0.82 2.52 29.07
CA PHE A 259 1.75 1.97 28.09
C PHE A 259 1.03 1.21 26.98
N LEU A 260 1.37 1.52 25.73
CA LEU A 260 0.92 0.82 24.53
C LEU A 260 2.09 0.08 23.86
N LEU A 261 1.98 -1.23 23.72
CA LEU A 261 2.93 -2.02 22.94
C LEU A 261 2.37 -2.20 21.52
N GLN A 262 3.07 -1.73 20.48
CA GLN A 262 2.82 -2.19 19.11
C GLN A 262 3.83 -3.26 18.75
N THR A 263 3.36 -4.41 18.28
CA THR A 263 4.23 -5.57 18.03
C THR A 263 3.71 -6.48 16.92
N ALA A 264 4.62 -7.26 16.35
CA ALA A 264 4.34 -8.41 15.52
C ALA A 264 5.62 -9.27 15.44
N ALA A 265 5.52 -10.45 14.82
CA ALA A 265 6.64 -11.34 14.59
C ALA A 265 6.93 -11.53 13.10
N PHE A 266 8.19 -11.40 12.74
CA PHE A 266 8.66 -11.61 11.39
C PHE A 266 8.44 -13.06 10.96
N TYR A 267 7.88 -13.24 9.77
CA TYR A 267 7.88 -14.51 9.07
C TYR A 267 7.98 -14.27 7.57
N SER A 268 8.78 -15.07 6.87
CA SER A 268 8.78 -15.08 5.41
C SER A 268 8.66 -16.50 4.88
N PRO A 269 7.69 -16.79 3.99
CA PRO A 269 7.56 -18.12 3.39
C PRO A 269 8.70 -18.44 2.41
N SER A 270 9.41 -17.40 1.93
CA SER A 270 10.54 -17.54 1.01
C SER A 270 11.88 -17.82 1.70
N THR A 271 11.94 -17.78 3.04
CA THR A 271 13.19 -17.95 3.79
C THR A 271 13.19 -19.26 4.58
N GLY A 272 14.40 -19.80 4.79
CA GLY A 272 14.58 -20.98 5.64
C GLY A 272 14.54 -20.62 7.12
N GLY A 273 14.29 -21.62 7.97
CA GLY A 273 14.31 -21.48 9.42
C GLY A 273 13.12 -22.14 10.11
N ALA A 274 12.71 -21.59 11.24
CA ALA A 274 11.62 -22.10 12.06
C ALA A 274 10.25 -21.94 11.38
N ALA A 275 9.27 -22.73 11.82
CA ALA A 275 7.92 -22.71 11.29
C ALA A 275 7.14 -21.48 11.78
N GLU A 276 6.27 -20.93 10.94
CA GLU A 276 5.42 -19.77 11.24
C GLU A 276 4.73 -19.89 12.61
N ALA A 277 4.10 -21.03 12.87
CA ALA A 277 3.35 -21.27 14.11
C ALA A 277 4.23 -21.28 15.36
N GLU A 278 5.49 -21.69 15.24
CA GLU A 278 6.45 -21.69 16.35
C GLU A 278 6.87 -20.26 16.68
N ILE A 279 7.18 -19.46 15.65
CA ILE A 279 7.62 -18.07 15.78
C ILE A 279 6.49 -17.20 16.33
N LYS A 280 5.36 -17.17 15.62
CA LYS A 280 4.21 -16.32 15.98
C LYS A 280 3.60 -16.77 17.30
N GLY A 281 3.51 -18.08 17.56
CA GLY A 281 3.05 -18.62 18.83
C GLY A 281 3.93 -18.20 20.01
N ALA A 282 5.25 -18.37 19.90
CA ALA A 282 6.18 -18.02 20.97
C ALA A 282 6.23 -16.50 21.24
N TRP A 283 6.15 -15.67 20.19
CA TRP A 283 6.11 -14.22 20.36
C TRP A 283 4.79 -13.75 20.96
N TRP A 284 3.66 -14.33 20.53
CA TRP A 284 2.35 -14.05 21.08
C TRP A 284 2.28 -14.38 22.58
N ASP A 285 2.84 -15.52 23.00
CA ASP A 285 2.94 -15.89 24.41
C ASP A 285 3.75 -14.86 25.23
N GLN A 286 4.84 -14.31 24.66
CA GLN A 286 5.60 -13.25 25.32
C GLN A 286 4.83 -11.93 25.39
N ALA A 287 4.12 -11.54 24.33
CA ALA A 287 3.33 -10.30 24.30
C ALA A 287 2.18 -10.35 25.33
N LEU A 288 1.42 -11.44 25.37
CA LEU A 288 0.34 -11.64 26.34
C LEU A 288 0.87 -11.72 27.77
N GLY A 289 1.98 -12.47 27.97
CA GLY A 289 2.61 -12.61 29.28
C GLY A 289 3.18 -11.30 29.79
N ALA A 290 3.85 -10.52 28.95
CA ALA A 290 4.37 -9.21 29.32
C ALA A 290 3.22 -8.25 29.66
N ALA A 291 2.14 -8.23 28.88
CA ALA A 291 1.04 -7.29 29.09
C ALA A 291 0.28 -7.48 30.40
N THR A 292 0.29 -8.69 30.95
CA THR A 292 -0.48 -9.05 32.15
C THR A 292 0.39 -9.39 33.37
N ALA A 293 1.72 -9.39 33.20
CA ALA A 293 2.64 -9.58 34.30
C ALA A 293 2.60 -8.40 35.28
N GLY A 294 2.73 -8.69 36.58
CA GLY A 294 2.71 -7.66 37.63
C GLY A 294 3.81 -6.61 37.50
N GLY A 295 4.93 -6.93 36.84
CA GLY A 295 6.02 -5.98 36.54
C GLY A 295 5.73 -5.03 35.38
N PHE A 296 4.60 -5.20 34.69
CA PHE A 296 4.16 -4.36 33.58
C PHE A 296 2.73 -3.84 33.81
N GLY A 297 2.42 -3.42 35.04
CA GLY A 297 1.08 -3.02 35.47
C GLY A 297 0.49 -1.75 34.83
N LYS A 298 1.32 -0.94 34.14
CA LYS A 298 0.89 0.21 33.32
C LYS A 298 0.51 -0.17 31.89
N THR A 299 0.63 -1.44 31.49
CA THR A 299 0.27 -1.85 30.13
C THR A 299 -1.24 -1.69 29.94
N ALA A 300 -1.60 -0.80 29.02
CA ALA A 300 -2.97 -0.42 28.72
C ALA A 300 -3.44 -0.98 27.39
N ALA A 301 -2.53 -1.23 26.43
CA ALA A 301 -2.89 -1.88 25.18
C ALA A 301 -1.72 -2.69 24.58
N VAL A 302 -2.06 -3.80 23.92
CA VAL A 302 -1.16 -4.53 23.01
C VAL A 302 -1.79 -4.52 21.64
N VAL A 303 -1.14 -3.86 20.69
CA VAL A 303 -1.61 -3.69 19.32
C VAL A 303 -0.78 -4.57 18.40
N TRP A 304 -1.41 -5.59 17.81
CA TRP A 304 -0.76 -6.42 16.81
C TRP A 304 -0.71 -5.71 15.45
N ASP A 305 0.43 -5.78 14.77
CA ASP A 305 0.59 -5.27 13.41
C ASP A 305 0.18 -6.34 12.39
N GLU A 306 -1.08 -6.30 11.96
CA GLU A 306 -1.70 -7.24 11.02
C GLU A 306 -1.52 -6.77 9.57
N ARG A 307 -0.27 -6.60 9.16
CA ARG A 307 0.07 -6.17 7.80
C ARG A 307 1.09 -7.12 7.17
N SER A 308 1.21 -7.05 5.84
CA SER A 308 2.33 -7.67 5.13
C SER A 308 3.25 -6.58 4.61
N SER A 309 4.55 -6.83 4.56
CA SER A 309 5.51 -5.91 3.95
C SER A 309 6.43 -6.66 2.99
N THR A 310 7.24 -5.91 2.23
CA THR A 310 8.26 -6.48 1.36
C THR A 310 9.59 -5.80 1.64
N ARG A 311 10.67 -6.57 1.73
CA ARG A 311 12.06 -6.05 1.75
C ARG A 311 12.73 -6.25 0.40
N ASP A 312 13.81 -5.47 0.17
CA ASP A 312 14.71 -5.56 -0.98
C ASP A 312 13.98 -5.64 -2.33
N THR A 313 13.36 -4.52 -2.73
CA THR A 313 12.67 -4.37 -4.03
C THR A 313 11.61 -5.44 -4.36
N GLY A 314 11.04 -6.10 -3.35
CA GLY A 314 9.99 -7.11 -3.53
C GLY A 314 10.50 -8.56 -3.61
N VAL A 315 11.79 -8.80 -3.33
CA VAL A 315 12.39 -10.15 -3.37
C VAL A 315 11.97 -10.99 -2.16
N VAL A 316 11.76 -10.36 -1.00
CA VAL A 316 11.33 -11.06 0.23
C VAL A 316 9.98 -10.50 0.69
N SER A 317 8.93 -11.33 0.61
CA SER A 317 7.63 -11.04 1.23
C SER A 317 7.70 -11.38 2.71
N ILE A 318 7.26 -10.44 3.55
CA ILE A 318 7.21 -10.57 4.99
C ILE A 318 5.75 -10.56 5.41
N ASP A 319 5.38 -11.55 6.21
CA ASP A 319 4.05 -11.75 6.71
C ASP A 319 4.03 -11.59 8.23
N TRP A 320 3.60 -10.41 8.69
CA TRP A 320 3.42 -10.11 10.11
C TRP A 320 2.07 -10.59 10.66
N THR A 321 1.17 -11.08 9.78
CA THR A 321 -0.22 -11.36 10.15
C THR A 321 -0.33 -12.54 11.11
N ILE A 322 -1.08 -12.42 12.21
CA ILE A 322 -1.37 -13.56 13.08
C ILE A 322 -2.56 -14.38 12.57
N THR A 323 -3.44 -13.78 11.76
CA THR A 323 -4.65 -14.42 11.23
C THR A 323 -4.53 -14.89 9.78
N GLY A 324 -3.38 -14.68 9.12
CA GLY A 324 -3.15 -15.12 7.73
C GLY A 324 -3.17 -16.63 7.55
N ASN A 325 -2.88 -17.39 8.62
CA ASN A 325 -2.91 -18.84 8.67
C ASN A 325 -3.94 -19.32 9.71
N ALA A 326 -4.93 -20.11 9.30
CA ALA A 326 -6.01 -20.56 10.17
C ALA A 326 -5.52 -21.33 11.41
N GLY A 327 -4.47 -22.16 11.27
CA GLY A 327 -3.93 -22.90 12.40
C GLY A 327 -3.19 -22.01 13.40
N VAL A 328 -2.54 -20.94 12.92
CA VAL A 328 -1.91 -19.93 13.79
C VAL A 328 -2.97 -19.09 14.47
N ALA A 329 -4.02 -18.69 13.75
CA ALA A 329 -5.13 -17.92 14.27
C ALA A 329 -5.88 -18.67 15.39
N GLU A 330 -6.20 -19.95 15.19
CA GLU A 330 -6.83 -20.81 16.20
C GLU A 330 -5.93 -20.95 17.44
N ALA A 331 -4.63 -21.17 17.23
CA ALA A 331 -3.66 -21.27 18.31
C ALA A 331 -3.48 -19.94 19.07
N ALA A 332 -3.58 -18.80 18.39
CA ALA A 332 -3.56 -17.48 19.00
C ALA A 332 -4.82 -17.25 19.84
N HIS A 333 -6.00 -17.53 19.29
CA HIS A 333 -7.29 -17.42 19.99
C HIS A 333 -7.29 -18.20 21.32
N ALA A 334 -6.84 -19.46 21.29
CA ALA A 334 -6.77 -20.29 22.49
C ALA A 334 -5.88 -19.69 23.59
N ARG A 335 -4.84 -18.93 23.23
CA ARG A 335 -3.97 -18.20 24.18
C ARG A 335 -4.62 -16.93 24.70
N LEU A 336 -5.42 -16.25 23.88
CA LEU A 336 -6.16 -15.05 24.26
C LEU A 336 -7.17 -15.32 25.38
N ASP A 337 -7.93 -16.42 25.31
CA ASP A 337 -8.97 -16.76 26.29
C ASP A 337 -8.46 -16.85 27.74
N GLY A 338 -7.18 -17.20 27.93
CA GLY A 338 -6.52 -17.28 29.24
C GLY A 338 -5.64 -16.08 29.59
N SER A 339 -5.51 -15.10 28.69
CA SER A 339 -4.50 -14.02 28.82
C SER A 339 -4.90 -12.91 29.78
N GLY A 340 -6.20 -12.64 29.95
CA GLY A 340 -6.69 -11.49 30.71
C GLY A 340 -6.74 -10.17 29.93
N LEU A 341 -6.36 -10.16 28.64
CA LEU A 341 -6.59 -9.01 27.75
C LEU A 341 -8.09 -8.78 27.53
N VAL A 342 -8.46 -7.52 27.35
CA VAL A 342 -9.83 -7.11 27.02
C VAL A 342 -10.02 -7.12 25.52
N THR A 343 -10.98 -7.92 25.07
CA THR A 343 -11.51 -7.92 23.71
C THR A 343 -12.82 -7.14 23.66
N GLY A 344 -13.19 -6.65 22.48
CA GLY A 344 -14.43 -5.91 22.25
C GLY A 344 -15.69 -6.78 22.37
N PRO A 345 -16.87 -6.14 22.39
CA PRO A 345 -17.07 -4.68 22.31
C PRO A 345 -16.74 -3.97 23.64
N VAL A 346 -15.99 -2.87 23.56
CA VAL A 346 -15.63 -1.98 24.68
C VAL A 346 -16.37 -0.63 24.63
N THR A 347 -17.00 -0.31 23.50
CA THR A 347 -17.87 0.84 23.30
C THR A 347 -19.30 0.39 22.95
N GLN A 348 -20.26 1.33 22.97
CA GLN A 348 -21.62 1.02 22.52
C GLN A 348 -21.64 0.73 21.01
N ILE A 349 -22.28 -0.36 20.62
CA ILE A 349 -22.47 -0.73 19.21
C ILE A 349 -23.69 0.02 18.68
N ASP A 350 -23.48 0.87 17.68
CA ASP A 350 -24.57 1.54 16.97
C ASP A 350 -25.23 0.55 15.99
N ALA A 351 -26.39 0.00 16.38
CA ALA A 351 -27.14 -1.04 15.65
C ALA A 351 -27.66 -0.64 14.24
N GLY A 352 -27.27 0.51 13.70
CA GLY A 352 -27.70 1.04 12.39
C GLY A 352 -26.66 1.03 11.28
N GLN A 353 -25.39 0.74 11.59
CA GLN A 353 -24.28 0.76 10.62
C GLN A 353 -23.82 -0.67 10.32
N ALA A 354 -24.68 -1.45 9.64
CA ALA A 354 -24.24 -2.72 9.06
C ALA A 354 -23.36 -2.40 7.85
N TYR A 355 -22.03 -2.37 8.05
CA TYR A 355 -21.08 -2.31 6.95
C TYR A 355 -21.33 -3.50 6.04
N THR A 356 -21.95 -3.24 4.89
CA THR A 356 -22.17 -4.25 3.85
C THR A 356 -20.93 -4.22 2.98
N GLN A 357 -20.05 -5.21 3.14
CA GLN A 357 -18.95 -5.36 2.18
C GLN A 357 -19.54 -5.42 0.77
N PRO A 358 -18.95 -4.73 -0.23
CA PRO A 358 -19.25 -5.04 -1.62
C PRO A 358 -18.85 -6.50 -1.85
N ASN A 359 -19.85 -7.37 -2.04
CA ASN A 359 -19.67 -8.79 -2.27
C ASN A 359 -18.66 -9.01 -3.41
N THR A 360 -17.45 -9.44 -3.07
CA THR A 360 -16.57 -10.07 -4.04
C THR A 360 -17.03 -11.52 -4.18
N LEU A 361 -17.65 -11.83 -5.32
CA LEU A 361 -18.03 -13.20 -5.66
C LEU A 361 -16.74 -14.03 -5.77
N SER A 362 -16.49 -14.91 -4.80
CA SER A 362 -15.39 -15.85 -4.80
C SER A 362 -15.89 -17.29 -4.86
N GLY A 363 -15.04 -18.21 -5.33
CA GLY A 363 -15.38 -19.64 -5.40
C GLY A 363 -16.40 -20.02 -6.49
N PRO A 364 -17.24 -21.05 -6.29
CA PRO A 364 -18.16 -21.58 -7.31
C PRO A 364 -19.18 -20.55 -7.84
N ALA A 365 -19.53 -19.54 -7.04
CA ALA A 365 -20.43 -18.48 -7.43
C ALA A 365 -19.83 -17.54 -8.51
N ALA A 366 -18.51 -17.30 -8.48
CA ALA A 366 -17.80 -16.56 -9.51
C ALA A 366 -17.82 -17.31 -10.86
N TRP A 367 -17.62 -18.63 -10.83
CA TRP A 367 -17.72 -19.48 -12.01
C TRP A 367 -19.14 -19.53 -12.59
N SER A 368 -20.16 -19.48 -11.73
CA SER A 368 -21.57 -19.45 -12.12
C SER A 368 -21.91 -18.14 -12.86
N MET A 369 -21.44 -17.01 -12.35
CA MET A 369 -21.59 -15.70 -13.00
C MET A 369 -20.79 -15.63 -14.32
N GLY A 370 -19.56 -16.18 -14.34
CA GLY A 370 -18.75 -16.31 -15.55
C GLY A 370 -19.45 -17.13 -16.63
N ALA A 371 -20.09 -18.26 -16.26
CA ALA A 371 -20.88 -19.07 -17.18
C ALA A 371 -22.13 -18.32 -17.68
N ALA A 372 -22.82 -17.57 -16.81
CA ALA A 372 -23.97 -16.76 -17.19
C ALA A 372 -23.59 -15.64 -18.19
N LEU A 373 -22.46 -14.97 -17.98
CA LEU A 373 -21.90 -13.99 -18.91
C LEU A 373 -21.50 -14.61 -20.24
N LEU A 374 -20.94 -15.82 -20.24
CA LEU A 374 -20.60 -16.56 -21.45
C LEU A 374 -21.85 -16.94 -22.26
N VAL A 375 -22.93 -17.37 -21.57
CA VAL A 375 -24.24 -17.63 -22.18
C VAL A 375 -24.85 -16.35 -22.75
N LEU A 376 -24.75 -15.23 -22.03
CA LEU A 376 -25.22 -13.92 -22.50
C LEU A 376 -24.44 -13.45 -23.73
N LEU A 377 -23.11 -13.61 -23.75
CA LEU A 377 -22.25 -13.31 -24.89
C LEU A 377 -22.59 -14.19 -26.11
N LEU A 378 -22.83 -15.48 -25.88
CA LEU A 378 -23.29 -16.40 -26.94
C LEU A 378 -24.68 -16.01 -27.46
N ALA A 379 -25.59 -15.58 -26.59
CA ALA A 379 -26.92 -15.10 -26.98
C ALA A 379 -26.83 -13.79 -27.78
N LEU A 380 -26.04 -12.82 -27.31
CA LEU A 380 -25.78 -11.55 -27.99
C LEU A 380 -25.05 -11.74 -29.32
N TRP A 381 -24.17 -12.74 -29.45
CA TRP A 381 -23.53 -13.11 -30.72
C TRP A 381 -24.51 -13.65 -31.77
N GLN A 382 -25.66 -14.17 -31.35
CA GLN A 382 -26.73 -14.63 -32.26
C GLN A 382 -27.69 -13.50 -32.65
N VAL A 383 -27.66 -12.34 -31.98
CA VAL A 383 -28.50 -11.18 -32.29
C VAL A 383 -28.16 -10.58 -33.68
N PRO A 384 -26.88 -10.35 -34.06
CA PRO A 384 -26.52 -9.87 -35.40
C PRO A 384 -26.96 -10.80 -36.54
N ARG A 385 -27.06 -12.12 -36.26
CA ARG A 385 -27.54 -13.12 -37.23
C ARG A 385 -29.06 -13.07 -37.46
N ARG A 386 -29.81 -12.47 -36.53
CA ARG A 386 -31.27 -12.29 -36.63
C ARG A 386 -31.67 -10.86 -36.99
N VAL A 387 -30.78 -9.88 -36.82
CA VAL A 387 -31.04 -8.44 -37.03
C VAL A 387 -30.47 -7.92 -38.37
N SER A 388 -30.09 -8.81 -39.30
CA SER A 388 -29.57 -8.46 -40.64
C SER A 388 -30.59 -7.76 -41.57
N ALA A 389 -31.73 -7.30 -41.05
CA ALA A 389 -32.82 -6.67 -41.79
C ALA A 389 -32.87 -5.13 -41.64
N LEU A 390 -31.89 -4.48 -41.02
CA LEU A 390 -31.79 -3.02 -41.01
C LEU A 390 -30.64 -2.55 -41.90
N ALA A 391 -31.01 -1.68 -42.84
CA ALA A 391 -30.31 -1.23 -44.03
C ALA A 391 -28.96 -0.50 -43.78
N PRO A 392 -28.15 -0.27 -44.84
CA PRO A 392 -26.72 -0.06 -44.72
C PRO A 392 -26.40 1.41 -44.45
N TRP A 393 -25.83 1.71 -43.29
CA TRP A 393 -24.91 2.83 -43.16
C TRP A 393 -23.61 2.41 -43.83
N GLY A 394 -23.47 2.65 -45.14
CA GLY A 394 -22.27 2.42 -45.94
C GLY A 394 -21.58 3.73 -46.29
N TYR A 395 -20.26 3.83 -46.09
CA TYR A 395 -19.45 4.94 -46.59
C TYR A 395 -19.10 4.65 -48.06
N THR A 396 -19.06 5.68 -48.90
CA THR A 396 -18.84 5.60 -50.35
C THR A 396 -17.37 5.65 -50.79
N ASP A 397 -16.41 5.54 -49.85
CA ASP A 397 -14.99 5.71 -50.17
C ASP A 397 -14.33 4.37 -50.59
N PRO A 398 -13.66 4.28 -51.75
CA PRO A 398 -13.08 3.05 -52.29
C PRO A 398 -11.69 2.71 -51.69
N SER A 399 -11.46 3.11 -50.45
CA SER A 399 -10.21 2.86 -49.74
C SER A 399 -10.21 1.44 -49.15
N ALA A 400 -9.14 0.67 -49.37
CA ALA A 400 -8.95 -0.64 -48.72
C ALA A 400 -8.79 -0.55 -47.18
N ARG A 401 -8.66 0.67 -46.66
CA ARG A 401 -8.57 0.99 -45.23
C ARG A 401 -9.92 1.52 -44.76
N ASP A 402 -10.52 0.83 -43.80
CA ASP A 402 -11.81 1.21 -43.23
C ASP A 402 -11.65 2.42 -42.28
N SER A 403 -12.11 3.59 -42.72
CA SER A 403 -12.06 4.85 -41.95
C SER A 403 -12.83 4.77 -40.63
N ARG A 404 -13.77 3.83 -40.47
CA ARG A 404 -14.50 3.62 -39.21
C ARG A 404 -13.58 3.04 -38.15
N VAL A 405 -12.72 2.09 -38.54
CA VAL A 405 -11.73 1.51 -37.64
C VAL A 405 -10.72 2.58 -37.23
N ASP A 406 -10.35 3.48 -38.13
CA ASP A 406 -9.49 4.63 -37.79
C ASP A 406 -10.17 5.64 -36.86
N LEU A 407 -11.47 5.93 -37.08
CA LEU A 407 -12.25 6.79 -36.20
C LEU A 407 -12.40 6.19 -34.80
N LEU A 408 -12.74 4.90 -34.71
CA LEU A 408 -12.88 4.19 -33.44
C LEU A 408 -11.55 4.08 -32.70
N ARG A 409 -10.45 3.86 -33.42
CA ARG A 409 -9.09 3.92 -32.83
C ARG A 409 -8.74 5.34 -32.36
N GLY A 410 -9.12 6.37 -33.12
CA GLY A 410 -8.97 7.78 -32.76
C GLY A 410 -9.79 8.16 -31.52
N LEU A 411 -10.99 7.60 -31.38
CA LEU A 411 -11.83 7.79 -30.20
C LEU A 411 -11.24 7.06 -28.98
N ALA A 412 -10.72 5.84 -29.19
CA ALA A 412 -10.08 5.07 -28.13
C ALA A 412 -8.85 5.80 -27.54
N ILE A 413 -8.03 6.47 -28.36
CA ILE A 413 -6.91 7.26 -27.83
C ILE A 413 -7.37 8.48 -27.03
N VAL A 414 -8.51 9.09 -27.38
CA VAL A 414 -9.09 10.19 -26.59
C VAL A 414 -9.55 9.65 -25.23
N PHE A 415 -10.18 8.48 -25.18
CA PHE A 415 -10.57 7.85 -23.92
C PHE A 415 -9.36 7.55 -23.04
N VAL A 416 -8.33 6.94 -23.62
CA VAL A 416 -7.06 6.70 -22.91
C VAL A 416 -6.49 8.02 -22.36
N VAL A 417 -6.43 9.10 -23.16
CA VAL A 417 -5.91 10.39 -22.66
C VAL A 417 -6.76 10.94 -21.52
N VAL A 418 -8.09 10.93 -21.64
CA VAL A 418 -9.00 11.41 -20.58
C VAL A 418 -8.82 10.61 -19.30
N ASP A 419 -8.73 9.29 -19.39
CA ASP A 419 -8.57 8.41 -18.23
C ASP A 419 -7.20 8.61 -17.54
N HIS A 420 -6.17 8.99 -18.29
CA HIS A 420 -4.82 9.24 -17.76
C HIS A 420 -4.63 10.64 -17.16
N LEU A 421 -5.59 11.56 -17.31
CA LEU A 421 -5.53 12.89 -16.70
C LEU A 421 -5.85 12.87 -15.19
N GLY A 422 -6.41 11.77 -14.66
CA GLY A 422 -6.60 11.57 -13.21
C GLY A 422 -7.56 12.58 -12.54
N MET A 423 -8.33 13.33 -13.32
CA MET A 423 -9.28 14.34 -12.83
C MET A 423 -10.70 13.80 -12.89
N THR A 424 -11.34 13.65 -11.72
CA THR A 424 -12.76 13.28 -11.60
C THR A 424 -13.60 14.30 -12.38
N SER A 425 -14.07 13.90 -13.56
CA SER A 425 -14.82 14.75 -14.49
C SER A 425 -15.96 13.97 -15.12
N LEU A 426 -16.99 14.68 -15.61
CA LEU A 426 -18.09 14.07 -16.36
C LEU A 426 -17.59 13.27 -17.57
N PHE A 427 -16.47 13.70 -18.17
CA PHE A 427 -15.82 12.98 -19.26
C PHE A 427 -15.22 11.66 -18.78
N GLN A 428 -14.53 11.64 -17.64
CA GLN A 428 -13.98 10.41 -17.05
C GLN A 428 -15.09 9.41 -16.69
N LEU A 429 -16.20 9.84 -16.07
CA LEU A 429 -17.35 8.97 -15.79
C LEU A 429 -17.92 8.36 -17.07
N PHE A 430 -18.02 9.14 -18.14
CA PHE A 430 -18.50 8.64 -19.43
C PHE A 430 -17.49 7.71 -20.11
N THR A 431 -16.18 7.95 -20.00
CA THR A 431 -15.16 7.09 -20.63
C THR A 431 -14.86 5.82 -19.84
N GLN A 432 -14.93 5.85 -18.50
CA GLN A 432 -14.83 4.68 -17.62
C GLN A 432 -16.11 3.84 -17.57
N GLU A 433 -17.31 4.44 -17.53
CA GLU A 433 -18.56 3.71 -17.29
C GLU A 433 -19.43 3.45 -18.54
N ALA A 434 -19.28 4.19 -19.66
CA ALA A 434 -20.25 4.07 -20.77
C ALA A 434 -20.05 2.86 -21.69
N ILE A 435 -18.90 2.17 -21.64
CA ILE A 435 -18.67 0.90 -22.37
C ILE A 435 -18.33 -0.18 -21.34
N GLY A 436 -19.27 -0.45 -20.45
CA GLY A 436 -19.12 -1.19 -19.18
C GLY A 436 -18.65 -2.66 -19.22
N PHE A 437 -17.81 -3.05 -20.17
CA PHE A 437 -17.10 -4.34 -20.22
C PHE A 437 -15.70 -4.28 -20.85
N VAL A 438 -15.30 -3.18 -21.53
CA VAL A 438 -14.01 -3.07 -22.25
C VAL A 438 -13.42 -1.67 -22.08
N SER A 439 -12.18 -1.58 -21.59
CA SER A 439 -11.45 -0.33 -21.37
C SER A 439 -11.03 0.34 -22.68
N GLY A 440 -10.79 1.67 -22.64
CA GLY A 440 -10.29 2.42 -23.79
C GLY A 440 -8.96 1.88 -24.33
N ALA A 441 -8.09 1.35 -23.46
CA ALA A 441 -6.82 0.73 -23.84
C ALA A 441 -7.03 -0.61 -24.59
N GLU A 442 -7.94 -1.47 -24.12
CA GLU A 442 -8.29 -2.73 -24.80
C GLU A 442 -8.88 -2.45 -26.18
N LEU A 443 -9.75 -1.44 -26.28
CA LEU A 443 -10.33 -1.00 -27.56
C LEU A 443 -9.25 -0.52 -28.54
N PHE A 444 -8.28 0.25 -28.05
CA PHE A 444 -7.16 0.74 -28.86
C PHE A 444 -6.25 -0.40 -29.36
N VAL A 445 -5.94 -1.37 -28.50
CA VAL A 445 -5.13 -2.56 -28.86
C VAL A 445 -5.83 -3.42 -29.90
N LEU A 446 -7.11 -3.75 -29.67
CA LEU A 446 -7.93 -4.55 -30.59
C LEU A 446 -7.99 -3.93 -32.00
N PHE A 447 -8.33 -2.65 -32.10
CA PHE A 447 -8.40 -1.98 -33.41
C PHE A 447 -7.04 -1.83 -34.06
N SER A 448 -5.98 -1.66 -33.27
CA SER A 448 -4.61 -1.64 -33.80
C SER A 448 -4.20 -2.99 -34.39
N GLY A 449 -4.53 -4.09 -33.71
CA GLY A 449 -4.32 -5.45 -34.20
C GLY A 449 -5.11 -5.74 -35.47
N LEU A 450 -6.38 -5.33 -35.52
CA LEU A 450 -7.23 -5.43 -36.71
C LEU A 450 -6.62 -4.69 -37.91
N VAL A 451 -6.18 -3.45 -37.73
CA VAL A 451 -5.52 -2.67 -38.78
C VAL A 451 -4.23 -3.34 -39.25
N VAL A 452 -3.42 -3.87 -38.33
CA VAL A 452 -2.20 -4.63 -38.69
C VAL A 452 -2.56 -5.86 -39.54
N GLY A 453 -3.59 -6.61 -39.14
CA GLY A 453 -4.10 -7.76 -39.89
C GLY A 453 -4.60 -7.38 -41.29
N MET A 454 -5.40 -6.32 -41.41
CA MET A 454 -5.94 -5.86 -42.69
C MET A 454 -4.86 -5.32 -43.64
N VAL A 455 -3.88 -4.58 -43.11
CA VAL A 455 -2.87 -3.85 -43.89
C VAL A 455 -1.68 -4.74 -44.25
N TYR A 456 -1.24 -5.61 -43.33
CA TYR A 456 -0.07 -6.46 -43.53
C TYR A 456 -0.42 -7.92 -43.84
N GLY A 457 -1.62 -8.40 -43.52
CA GLY A 457 -2.06 -9.76 -43.82
C GLY A 457 -1.98 -10.12 -45.30
N PRO A 458 -2.52 -9.30 -46.23
CA PRO A 458 -2.36 -9.53 -47.67
C PRO A 458 -0.89 -9.47 -48.10
N ARG A 459 -0.09 -8.56 -47.53
CA ARG A 459 1.31 -8.34 -47.89
C ARG A 459 2.26 -9.45 -47.43
N VAL A 460 1.92 -10.17 -46.36
CA VAL A 460 2.67 -11.34 -45.89
C VAL A 460 2.65 -12.48 -46.92
N LYS A 461 1.62 -12.57 -47.76
CA LYS A 461 1.57 -13.54 -48.87
C LYS A 461 2.64 -13.26 -49.92
N ASP A 462 2.86 -11.99 -50.22
CA ASP A 462 3.68 -11.57 -51.34
C ASP A 462 5.15 -11.37 -50.93
N ASP A 463 5.39 -10.76 -49.76
CA ASP A 463 6.73 -10.42 -49.29
C ASP A 463 6.79 -10.39 -47.75
N PHE A 464 7.07 -11.56 -47.17
CA PHE A 464 7.24 -11.71 -45.72
C PHE A 464 8.39 -10.86 -45.17
N GLY A 465 9.50 -10.74 -45.90
CA GLY A 465 10.67 -9.97 -45.47
C GLY A 465 10.36 -8.50 -45.31
N LYS A 466 9.58 -7.93 -46.24
CA LYS A 466 9.13 -6.54 -46.15
C LYS A 466 8.17 -6.29 -44.99
N VAL A 467 7.32 -7.25 -44.64
CA VAL A 467 6.46 -7.12 -43.45
C VAL A 467 7.29 -7.16 -42.17
N VAL A 468 8.30 -8.04 -42.08
CA VAL A 468 9.25 -8.06 -40.95
C VAL A 468 10.02 -6.75 -40.84
N ASP A 469 10.51 -6.18 -41.95
CA ASP A 469 11.24 -4.91 -41.93
C ASP A 469 10.34 -3.74 -41.48
N LEU A 470 9.12 -3.64 -42.04
CA LEU A 470 8.18 -2.56 -41.70
C LEU A 470 7.73 -2.62 -40.22
N THR A 471 7.42 -3.81 -39.72
CA THR A 471 7.01 -4.03 -38.32
C THR A 471 8.17 -3.82 -37.36
N SER A 472 9.37 -4.33 -37.67
CA SER A 472 10.57 -4.14 -36.83
C SER A 472 11.04 -2.69 -36.78
N ARG A 473 11.02 -1.96 -37.91
CA ARG A 473 11.32 -0.51 -37.92
C ARG A 473 10.32 0.27 -37.08
N ARG A 474 9.04 -0.10 -37.15
CA ARG A 474 8.00 0.53 -36.34
C ARG A 474 8.22 0.22 -34.86
N ALA A 475 8.47 -1.03 -34.49
CA ALA A 475 8.78 -1.46 -33.12
C ALA A 475 10.02 -0.71 -32.58
N GLY A 476 11.11 -0.63 -33.36
CA GLY A 476 12.31 0.12 -33.00
C GLY A 476 12.06 1.61 -32.77
N LYS A 477 11.22 2.24 -33.61
CA LYS A 477 10.82 3.64 -33.40
C LYS A 477 10.04 3.82 -32.09
N LEU A 478 9.11 2.92 -31.78
CA LEU A 478 8.33 2.98 -30.55
C LEU A 478 9.21 2.75 -29.32
N TYR A 479 10.12 1.78 -29.37
CA TYR A 479 11.09 1.50 -28.32
C TYR A 479 12.01 2.70 -28.06
N LEU A 480 12.59 3.29 -29.12
CA LEU A 480 13.42 4.49 -28.99
C LEU A 480 12.62 5.67 -28.42
N THR A 481 11.36 5.82 -28.83
CA THR A 481 10.48 6.87 -28.29
C THR A 481 10.24 6.67 -26.79
N ALA A 482 9.98 5.43 -26.36
CA ALA A 482 9.81 5.10 -24.93
C ALA A 482 11.08 5.42 -24.13
N LEU A 483 12.26 5.07 -24.67
CA LEU A 483 13.55 5.36 -24.03
C LEU A 483 13.82 6.87 -23.92
N VAL A 484 13.52 7.64 -24.97
CA VAL A 484 13.68 9.10 -24.97
C VAL A 484 12.74 9.75 -23.95
N VAL A 485 11.49 9.30 -23.86
CA VAL A 485 10.53 9.81 -22.87
C VAL A 485 10.98 9.45 -21.45
N LEU A 486 11.41 8.22 -21.21
CA LEU A 486 11.95 7.76 -19.93
C LEU A 486 13.08 8.67 -19.45
N ILE A 487 14.13 8.85 -20.27
CA ILE A 487 15.29 9.68 -19.92
C ILE A 487 14.91 11.15 -19.83
N GLY A 488 14.06 11.65 -20.73
CA GLY A 488 13.62 13.04 -20.73
C GLY A 488 12.87 13.41 -19.45
N VAL A 489 11.94 12.56 -19.00
CA VAL A 489 11.20 12.77 -17.74
C VAL A 489 12.14 12.68 -16.53
N PHE A 490 13.10 11.74 -16.54
CA PHE A 490 14.11 11.65 -15.49
C PHE A 490 14.95 12.93 -15.39
N LEU A 491 15.46 13.43 -16.52
CA LEU A 491 16.24 14.68 -16.53
C LEU A 491 15.42 15.88 -16.07
N LEU A 492 14.14 15.95 -16.46
CA LEU A 492 13.23 16.98 -15.95
C LEU A 492 12.99 16.85 -14.46
N SER A 493 12.96 15.64 -13.89
CA SER A 493 12.78 15.44 -12.45
C SER A 493 13.97 15.90 -11.60
N LEU A 494 15.14 16.09 -12.20
CA LEU A 494 16.31 16.65 -11.52
C LEU A 494 16.24 18.17 -11.37
N LEU A 495 15.32 18.83 -12.08
CA LEU A 495 15.16 20.27 -12.04
C LEU A 495 14.15 20.67 -10.94
N PRO A 496 14.57 21.39 -9.88
CA PRO A 496 13.69 21.74 -8.76
C PRO A 496 12.48 22.61 -9.15
N SER A 497 12.55 23.28 -10.30
CA SER A 497 11.49 24.15 -10.82
C SER A 497 10.27 23.40 -11.37
N PHE A 498 10.36 22.08 -11.58
CA PHE A 498 9.28 21.27 -12.16
C PHE A 498 8.75 20.24 -11.14
N GLN A 499 7.47 20.35 -10.78
CA GLN A 499 6.77 19.32 -10.00
C GLN A 499 6.50 18.11 -10.88
N THR A 500 7.45 17.18 -10.94
CA THR A 500 7.38 15.97 -11.79
C THR A 500 6.74 14.77 -11.10
N GLY A 501 6.29 14.91 -9.85
CA GLY A 501 5.69 13.83 -9.06
C GLY A 501 4.60 13.06 -9.81
N ALA A 502 3.69 13.73 -10.50
CA ALA A 502 2.62 13.08 -11.27
C ALA A 502 3.10 12.21 -12.46
N LEU A 503 4.34 12.39 -12.91
CA LEU A 503 4.97 11.62 -13.99
C LEU A 503 5.96 10.57 -13.47
N THR A 504 6.55 10.80 -12.30
CA THR A 504 7.56 9.92 -11.69
C THR A 504 6.99 9.02 -10.60
N THR A 505 5.77 9.24 -10.16
CA THR A 505 5.06 8.39 -9.20
C THR A 505 3.75 7.87 -9.78
N PHE A 506 3.33 6.69 -9.30
CA PHE A 506 2.03 6.11 -9.57
C PHE A 506 1.30 5.93 -8.26
N VAL A 507 0.12 6.53 -8.16
CA VAL A 507 -0.81 6.27 -7.05
C VAL A 507 -1.76 5.19 -7.53
N ASP A 508 -1.65 4.00 -6.96
CA ASP A 508 -2.56 2.90 -7.30
C ASP A 508 -3.98 3.30 -6.87
N GLN A 509 -4.93 3.22 -7.79
CA GLN A 509 -6.33 3.59 -7.57
C GLN A 509 -7.23 2.38 -7.26
N GLY A 510 -6.62 1.23 -6.95
CA GLY A 510 -7.35 0.01 -6.67
C GLY A 510 -7.67 -0.82 -7.92
N THR A 511 -6.99 -0.58 -9.04
CA THR A 511 -7.22 -1.26 -10.33
C THR A 511 -5.98 -2.01 -10.85
N GLY A 512 -4.85 -1.98 -10.14
CA GLY A 512 -3.61 -2.67 -10.52
C GLY A 512 -3.67 -4.20 -10.30
N GLY A 513 -2.54 -4.89 -10.49
CA GLY A 513 -2.43 -6.33 -10.22
C GLY A 513 -2.74 -6.74 -8.77
N ALA A 514 -2.76 -5.77 -7.86
CA ALA A 514 -3.21 -5.89 -6.47
C ALA A 514 -4.73 -5.75 -6.29
N GLY A 515 -5.51 -5.33 -7.30
CA GLY A 515 -6.94 -5.02 -7.18
C GLY A 515 -7.21 -3.79 -6.31
N HIS A 516 -8.42 -3.68 -5.74
CA HIS A 516 -8.83 -2.58 -4.85
C HIS A 516 -7.92 -2.44 -3.61
N ASN A 517 -7.08 -3.45 -3.37
CA ASN A 517 -6.10 -3.57 -2.30
C ASN A 517 -4.84 -2.68 -2.44
N GLY A 518 -4.66 -1.99 -3.56
CA GLY A 518 -3.54 -1.05 -3.78
C GLY A 518 -3.93 0.42 -3.62
N ALA A 519 -5.22 0.73 -3.46
CA ALA A 519 -5.75 2.09 -3.50
C ALA A 519 -5.04 3.03 -2.50
N GLY A 520 -4.41 4.10 -3.01
CA GLY A 520 -3.71 5.13 -2.24
C GLY A 520 -2.22 4.93 -2.02
N ARG A 521 -1.62 3.79 -2.44
CA ARG A 521 -0.17 3.58 -2.35
C ARG A 521 0.55 4.32 -3.50
N THR A 522 1.47 5.21 -3.13
CA THR A 522 2.31 5.93 -4.08
C THR A 522 3.61 5.18 -4.31
N TYR A 523 3.78 4.65 -5.51
CA TYR A 523 4.99 3.98 -5.96
C TYR A 523 5.86 4.97 -6.74
N SER A 524 7.16 5.02 -6.45
CA SER A 524 8.10 5.75 -7.31
C SER A 524 8.47 4.87 -8.50
N LEU A 525 8.13 5.33 -9.70
CA LEU A 525 8.39 4.64 -10.97
C LEU A 525 9.85 4.77 -11.44
N TYR A 526 10.63 5.61 -10.75
CA TYR A 526 12.03 5.93 -11.03
C TYR A 526 12.95 5.58 -9.84
N ALA A 527 12.44 4.87 -8.82
CA ALA A 527 13.21 4.46 -7.65
C ALA A 527 14.47 3.70 -8.06
N GLY A 528 15.65 4.15 -7.61
CA GLY A 528 16.93 3.54 -7.95
C GLY A 528 17.60 4.09 -9.22
N MET A 529 16.95 4.92 -10.05
CA MET A 529 17.63 5.57 -11.20
C MET A 529 18.67 6.60 -10.77
N GLU A 530 18.53 7.17 -9.57
CA GLU A 530 19.50 8.07 -8.94
C GLU A 530 20.87 7.42 -8.68
N SER A 531 20.94 6.07 -8.66
CA SER A 531 22.21 5.33 -8.61
C SER A 531 23.06 5.47 -9.88
N LEU A 532 22.51 6.03 -10.98
CA LEU A 532 23.28 6.45 -12.16
C LEU A 532 24.35 7.50 -11.83
N PHE A 533 24.14 8.28 -10.76
CA PHE A 533 25.08 9.31 -10.33
C PHE A 533 26.09 8.81 -9.28
N GLN A 534 25.94 7.57 -8.80
CA GLN A 534 26.89 6.95 -7.88
C GLN A 534 28.06 6.37 -8.68
N PHE A 535 29.29 6.63 -8.23
CA PHE A 535 30.49 6.09 -8.85
C PHE A 535 31.18 5.06 -7.94
N PRO A 536 31.41 3.82 -8.41
CA PRO A 536 31.08 3.30 -9.75
C PRO A 536 29.58 3.04 -9.94
N VAL A 537 29.08 3.25 -11.17
CA VAL A 537 27.67 3.01 -11.51
C VAL A 537 27.36 1.51 -11.34
N PRO A 538 26.30 1.14 -10.60
CA PRO A 538 25.94 -0.27 -10.43
C PRO A 538 25.64 -0.93 -11.79
N PRO A 539 26.22 -2.11 -12.08
CA PRO A 539 26.11 -2.76 -13.39
C PRO A 539 24.67 -3.17 -13.76
N GLN A 540 23.76 -3.23 -12.79
CA GLN A 540 22.36 -3.64 -12.97
C GLN A 540 21.48 -2.53 -13.55
N VAL A 541 21.88 -1.26 -13.40
CA VAL A 541 21.02 -0.09 -13.72
C VAL A 541 20.88 0.12 -15.22
N VAL A 542 21.97 -0.06 -15.98
CA VAL A 542 21.97 0.10 -17.44
C VAL A 542 21.08 -0.95 -18.12
N PRO A 543 21.19 -2.26 -17.80
CA PRO A 543 20.24 -3.27 -18.25
C PRO A 543 18.78 -2.94 -17.87
N ALA A 544 18.53 -2.43 -16.67
CA ALA A 544 17.18 -2.08 -16.23
C ALA A 544 16.56 -0.95 -17.08
N ILE A 545 17.36 0.07 -17.46
CA ILE A 545 16.93 1.15 -18.37
C ILE A 545 16.62 0.60 -19.77
N LEU A 546 17.50 -0.24 -20.32
CA LEU A 546 17.31 -0.84 -21.64
C LEU A 546 16.11 -1.81 -21.66
N LEU A 547 15.81 -2.45 -20.54
CA LEU A 547 14.65 -3.31 -20.40
C LEU A 547 13.37 -2.55 -20.02
N LEU A 548 13.40 -1.21 -20.01
CA LEU A 548 12.24 -0.37 -19.66
C LEU A 548 11.62 -0.77 -18.30
N GLN A 549 12.48 -1.02 -17.31
CA GLN A 549 12.06 -1.25 -15.91
C GLN A 549 11.68 0.06 -15.20
N PHE A 550 11.99 1.20 -15.82
CA PHE A 550 11.62 2.54 -15.38
C PHE A 550 10.79 3.23 -16.46
N GLY A 551 9.96 4.19 -16.08
CA GLY A 551 9.20 4.98 -17.04
C GLY A 551 7.95 5.60 -16.44
N PRO A 552 7.38 6.61 -17.12
CA PRO A 552 6.11 7.19 -16.72
C PRO A 552 4.97 6.22 -17.07
N TRP A 553 4.09 5.93 -16.11
CA TRP A 553 3.05 4.92 -16.26
C TRP A 553 2.12 5.19 -17.46
N GLN A 554 1.92 6.46 -17.83
CA GLN A 554 1.10 6.87 -18.96
C GLN A 554 1.64 6.39 -20.32
N PHE A 555 2.93 6.05 -20.41
CA PHE A 555 3.56 5.57 -21.63
C PHE A 555 3.89 4.07 -21.61
N ASN A 556 3.56 3.36 -20.53
CA ASN A 556 3.93 1.95 -20.36
C ASN A 556 3.33 1.03 -21.43
N ILE A 557 2.16 1.38 -21.99
CA ILE A 557 1.54 0.61 -23.09
C ILE A 557 2.48 0.43 -24.31
N MET A 558 3.45 1.33 -24.51
CA MET A 558 4.39 1.27 -25.63
C MET A 558 5.23 -0.01 -25.61
N GLY A 559 5.59 -0.52 -24.42
CA GLY A 559 6.37 -1.75 -24.28
C GLY A 559 5.62 -2.98 -24.82
N LEU A 560 4.33 -3.11 -24.49
CA LEU A 560 3.44 -4.13 -25.05
C LEU A 560 3.43 -4.07 -26.59
N TYR A 561 3.25 -2.87 -27.15
CA TYR A 561 3.20 -2.68 -28.61
C TYR A 561 4.49 -3.08 -29.32
N VAL A 562 5.65 -2.81 -28.72
CA VAL A 562 6.94 -3.22 -29.27
C VAL A 562 6.98 -4.74 -29.41
N VAL A 563 6.60 -5.47 -28.36
CA VAL A 563 6.60 -6.94 -28.36
C VAL A 563 5.57 -7.49 -29.36
N LEU A 564 4.34 -7.01 -29.32
CA LEU A 564 3.28 -7.48 -30.23
C LEU A 564 3.62 -7.22 -31.70
N LEU A 565 4.22 -6.07 -32.02
CA LEU A 565 4.66 -5.79 -33.39
C LEU A 565 5.78 -6.70 -33.85
N LEU A 566 6.74 -7.04 -32.98
CA LEU A 566 7.82 -7.99 -33.30
C LEU A 566 7.31 -9.41 -33.53
N VAL A 567 6.27 -9.83 -32.78
CA VAL A 567 5.65 -11.15 -32.93
C VAL A 567 4.66 -11.20 -34.10
N SER A 568 4.08 -10.05 -34.48
CA SER A 568 3.02 -9.96 -35.50
C SER A 568 3.34 -10.62 -36.84
N PRO A 569 4.55 -10.58 -37.42
CA PRO A 569 4.84 -11.23 -38.70
C PRO A 569 4.66 -12.74 -38.60
N LEU A 570 5.07 -13.36 -37.48
CA LEU A 570 4.94 -14.80 -37.25
C LEU A 570 3.47 -15.21 -37.17
N ILE A 571 2.66 -14.42 -36.46
CA ILE A 571 1.22 -14.63 -36.35
C ILE A 571 0.56 -14.53 -37.74
N LEU A 572 0.85 -13.45 -38.47
CA LEU A 572 0.30 -13.24 -39.81
C LEU A 572 0.72 -14.35 -40.79
N ALA A 573 1.96 -14.85 -40.70
CA ALA A 573 2.42 -15.98 -41.51
C ALA A 573 1.70 -17.29 -41.16
N ALA A 574 1.43 -17.54 -39.88
CA ALA A 574 0.68 -18.71 -39.44
C ALA A 574 -0.80 -18.65 -39.88
N LEU A 575 -1.44 -17.49 -39.75
CA LEU A 575 -2.80 -17.24 -40.24
C LEU A 575 -2.88 -17.41 -41.76
N ASN A 576 -1.90 -16.90 -42.49
CA ASN A 576 -1.83 -17.04 -43.94
C ASN A 576 -1.69 -18.50 -44.40
N ARG A 577 -1.02 -19.35 -43.61
CA ARG A 577 -0.86 -20.79 -43.87
C ARG A 577 -2.10 -21.62 -43.46
N GLY A 578 -3.22 -20.98 -43.14
CA GLY A 578 -4.45 -21.65 -42.72
C GLY A 578 -4.37 -22.30 -41.34
N ARG A 579 -3.35 -21.97 -40.54
CA ARG A 579 -3.17 -22.52 -39.18
C ARG A 579 -3.94 -21.75 -38.11
N THR A 580 -5.09 -21.17 -38.47
CA THR A 580 -5.89 -20.32 -37.59
C THR A 580 -6.26 -21.01 -36.28
N ILE A 581 -6.64 -22.30 -36.34
CA ILE A 581 -7.00 -23.08 -35.14
C ILE A 581 -5.80 -23.21 -34.19
N TRP A 582 -4.60 -23.41 -34.73
CA TRP A 582 -3.38 -23.50 -33.92
C TRP A 582 -2.99 -22.16 -33.30
N VAL A 583 -3.14 -21.06 -34.04
CA VAL A 583 -2.91 -19.71 -33.50
C VAL A 583 -3.87 -19.45 -32.34
N LEU A 584 -5.17 -19.73 -32.52
CA LEU A 584 -6.17 -19.57 -31.46
C LEU A 584 -5.90 -20.49 -30.26
N ALA A 585 -5.53 -21.75 -30.50
CA ALA A 585 -5.22 -22.70 -29.43
C ALA A 585 -3.99 -22.26 -28.61
N VAL A 586 -2.94 -21.77 -29.28
CA VAL A 586 -1.74 -21.25 -28.62
C VAL A 586 -2.07 -19.98 -27.85
N THR A 587 -2.78 -19.02 -28.46
CA THR A 587 -3.21 -17.79 -27.79
C THR A 587 -4.05 -18.09 -26.55
N LEU A 588 -5.00 -19.03 -26.63
CA LEU A 588 -5.82 -19.43 -25.49
C LEU A 588 -5.01 -20.16 -24.40
N ALA A 589 -4.07 -21.02 -24.79
CA ALA A 589 -3.19 -21.71 -23.84
C ALA A 589 -2.27 -20.71 -23.12
N VAL A 590 -1.68 -19.75 -23.85
CA VAL A 590 -0.85 -18.68 -23.29
C VAL A 590 -1.66 -17.80 -22.35
N TYR A 591 -2.90 -17.46 -22.71
CA TYR A 591 -3.83 -16.73 -21.86
C TYR A 591 -4.19 -17.51 -20.59
N ALA A 592 -4.51 -18.81 -20.71
CA ALA A 592 -4.83 -19.66 -19.56
C ALA A 592 -3.63 -19.81 -18.61
N VAL A 593 -2.42 -20.01 -19.16
CA VAL A 593 -1.19 -20.06 -18.36
C VAL A 593 -0.96 -18.71 -17.67
N GLY A 594 -1.06 -17.59 -18.40
CA GLY A 594 -0.84 -16.26 -17.83
C GLY A 594 -1.82 -15.88 -16.72
N THR A 595 -3.09 -16.28 -16.87
CA THR A 595 -4.12 -16.02 -15.86
C THR A 595 -3.96 -16.91 -14.62
N ILE A 596 -3.50 -18.15 -14.77
CA ILE A 596 -3.27 -19.09 -13.66
C ILE A 596 -1.97 -18.78 -12.93
N THR A 597 -0.86 -18.64 -13.65
CA THR A 597 0.48 -18.59 -13.04
C THR A 597 0.92 -17.16 -12.71
N ARG A 598 0.33 -16.14 -13.35
CA ARG A 598 0.72 -14.72 -13.21
C ARG A 598 2.21 -14.48 -13.46
N VAL A 599 2.89 -15.38 -14.18
CA VAL A 599 4.33 -15.30 -14.46
C VAL A 599 4.63 -14.15 -15.42
N ARG A 600 5.70 -13.42 -15.12
CA ARG A 600 6.24 -12.34 -15.98
C ARG A 600 7.28 -12.91 -16.94
N ILE A 601 7.25 -12.46 -18.20
CA ILE A 601 8.22 -12.90 -19.22
C ILE A 601 9.44 -11.98 -19.18
N LEU A 602 9.19 -10.67 -19.07
CA LEU A 602 10.20 -9.63 -19.02
C LEU A 602 10.11 -8.92 -17.66
N PRO A 603 11.24 -8.45 -17.13
CA PRO A 603 11.26 -7.63 -15.91
C PRO A 603 10.76 -6.19 -16.16
N SER A 604 10.23 -5.90 -17.35
CA SER A 604 9.81 -4.56 -17.78
C SER A 604 8.58 -4.07 -17.02
N GLN A 605 8.55 -2.77 -16.70
CA GLN A 605 7.49 -2.16 -15.90
C GLN A 605 6.11 -2.24 -16.56
N PHE A 606 6.05 -2.26 -17.90
CA PHE A 606 4.77 -2.37 -18.59
C PHE A 606 4.04 -3.69 -18.31
N GLU A 607 4.74 -4.76 -17.90
CA GLU A 607 4.08 -6.02 -17.52
C GLU A 607 3.27 -5.91 -16.23
N ASP A 608 3.46 -4.85 -15.42
CA ASP A 608 2.62 -4.56 -14.25
C ASP A 608 1.19 -4.21 -14.64
N SER A 609 1.03 -3.41 -15.70
CA SER A 609 -0.28 -2.96 -16.19
C SER A 609 -0.78 -3.80 -17.37
N PHE A 610 0.14 -4.30 -18.18
CA PHE A 610 -0.13 -4.99 -19.44
C PHE A 610 0.64 -6.33 -19.55
N PRO A 611 0.31 -7.36 -18.73
CA PRO A 611 0.97 -8.66 -18.79
C PRO A 611 0.90 -9.27 -20.19
N LEU A 612 2.06 -9.60 -20.78
CA LEU A 612 2.15 -10.09 -22.17
C LEU A 612 1.31 -11.35 -22.42
N LEU A 613 1.29 -12.28 -21.47
CA LEU A 613 0.57 -13.55 -21.60
C LEU A 613 -0.94 -13.36 -21.70
N VAL A 614 -1.47 -12.30 -21.08
CA VAL A 614 -2.90 -12.01 -21.02
C VAL A 614 -3.31 -11.11 -22.19
N TRP A 615 -2.57 -10.03 -22.42
CA TRP A 615 -2.92 -9.00 -23.41
C TRP A 615 -2.70 -9.40 -24.86
N GLN A 616 -1.93 -10.47 -25.13
CA GLN A 616 -1.81 -11.02 -26.50
C GLN A 616 -3.10 -11.68 -27.02
N GLY A 617 -4.08 -11.94 -26.15
CA GLY A 617 -5.37 -12.53 -26.52
C GLY A 617 -6.40 -11.56 -27.09
N LEU A 618 -6.15 -10.25 -26.99
CA LEU A 618 -6.93 -9.16 -27.58
C LEU A 618 -6.41 -8.81 -28.97
#